data_AF-F4YD26-F1
#
_entry.id   AF-F4YD26-F1
#
_cell.length_a   1.000
_cell.length_b   1.000
_cell.length_c   1.000
_cell.angle_alpha   90.00
_cell.angle_beta   90.00
_cell.angle_gamma   90.00
#
_symmetry.space_group_name_H-M   'P 1'
#
loop_
_entity.id
_entity.type
_entity.pdbx_description
1 polymer ?
#
loop_
_entity_poly.entity_id
_entity_poly.type
_entity_poly.pdbx_seq_one_letter_code
_entity_poly.pdbx_strand_id
1 'polypeptide(L)' 'TFYEKRMATEVAADALGEEWKGYVVRISGGNDKQGFPMKQGVLTHGRVRLLLSKGHSCYRPRRTGERKRKSV' A
#
# COMPACT_ATOMS: atom_id res chain seq x y z
N THR A 1 14.80 -5.28 -8.14
CA THR A 1 14.32 -5.81 -6.85
C THR A 1 13.27 -4.88 -6.25
N PHE A 2 12.34 -5.41 -5.43
CA PHE A 2 11.16 -4.66 -4.94
C PHE A 2 11.35 -3.94 -3.61
N TYR A 3 12.35 -4.32 -2.82
CA TYR A 3 12.62 -3.68 -1.53
C TYR A 3 13.02 -2.21 -1.69
N GLU A 4 12.70 -1.40 -0.69
CA GLU A 4 12.96 0.05 -0.64
C GLU A 4 12.29 0.88 -1.76
N LYS A 5 11.41 0.27 -2.55
CA LYS A 5 10.59 0.98 -3.55
C LYS A 5 9.24 1.37 -2.95
N ARG A 6 8.71 2.50 -3.41
CA ARG A 6 7.42 3.04 -2.96
C ARG A 6 6.30 2.55 -3.88
N MET A 7 5.06 2.61 -3.39
CA MET A 7 3.89 2.49 -4.26
C MET A 7 3.97 3.50 -5.42
N ALA A 8 3.39 3.13 -6.56
CA ALA A 8 3.44 3.80 -7.85
C ALA A 8 4.82 3.85 -8.54
N THR A 9 5.88 3.26 -7.95
CA THR A 9 7.18 3.12 -8.62
C THR A 9 7.12 2.02 -9.67
N GLU A 10 7.72 2.26 -10.83
CA GLU A 10 7.96 1.26 -11.87
C GLU A 10 9.25 0.49 -11.58
N VAL A 11 9.19 -0.83 -11.68
CA VAL A 11 10.27 -1.74 -11.33
C VAL A 11 10.39 -2.82 -12.41
N ALA A 12 11.63 -3.09 -12.85
CA ALA A 12 11.92 -4.22 -13.72
C ALA A 12 11.60 -5.55 -13.01
N ALA A 13 10.83 -6.40 -13.66
CA ALA A 13 10.34 -7.67 -13.11
C ALA A 13 11.30 -8.84 -13.33
N ASP A 14 12.46 -8.63 -13.99
CA ASP A 14 13.45 -9.66 -14.33
C ASP A 14 13.89 -10.53 -13.14
N ALA A 15 13.83 -9.99 -11.92
CA ALA A 15 14.22 -10.70 -10.70
C ALA A 15 13.16 -11.70 -10.19
N LEU A 16 11.96 -11.76 -10.78
CA LEU A 16 10.90 -12.69 -10.38
C LEU A 16 11.04 -14.07 -11.03
N GLY A 17 11.64 -14.15 -12.21
CA GLY A 17 11.72 -15.37 -13.02
C GLY A 17 12.01 -15.03 -14.48
N GLU A 18 12.37 -16.04 -15.27
CA GLU A 18 12.68 -15.88 -16.70
C GLU A 18 11.45 -15.43 -17.49
N GLU A 19 10.25 -15.86 -17.08
CA GLU A 19 8.98 -15.50 -17.69
C GLU A 19 8.63 -14.00 -17.55
N TRP A 20 9.28 -13.30 -16.61
CA TRP A 20 9.09 -11.86 -16.37
C TRP A 20 10.16 -10.98 -17.00
N LYS A 21 11.10 -11.57 -17.76
CA LYS A 21 12.21 -10.84 -18.36
C LYS A 21 11.73 -9.81 -19.37
N GLY A 22 12.19 -8.56 -19.21
CA GLY A 22 11.80 -7.42 -20.06
C GLY A 22 10.50 -6.73 -19.65
N TYR A 23 9.79 -7.24 -18.64
CA TYR A 23 8.60 -6.58 -18.13
C TYR A 23 8.94 -5.49 -17.12
N VAL A 24 8.22 -4.38 -17.22
CA VAL A 24 8.22 -3.31 -16.21
C VAL A 24 6.86 -3.29 -15.55
N VAL A 25 6.83 -3.40 -14.22
CA VAL A 25 5.60 -3.41 -13.43
C VAL A 25 5.54 -2.19 -12.53
N ARG A 26 4.33 -1.64 -12.36
CA ARG A 26 4.07 -0.56 -11.41
C ARG A 26 3.47 -1.12 -10.12
N ILE A 27 4.09 -0.83 -8.98
CA ILE A 27 3.59 -1.27 -7.68
C ILE A 27 2.29 -0.53 -7.34
N SER A 28 1.14 -1.20 -7.41
CA SER A 28 -0.18 -0.59 -7.13
C SER A 28 -0.57 -0.60 -5.66
N GLY A 29 0.00 -1.51 -4.87
CA GLY A 29 -0.29 -1.67 -3.44
C GLY A 29 0.14 -3.04 -2.92
N GLY A 30 -0.38 -3.41 -1.76
CA GLY A 30 -0.09 -4.68 -1.12
C GLY A 30 -0.73 -4.77 0.26
N ASN A 31 -0.70 -5.97 0.83
CA ASN A 31 -1.09 -6.23 2.20
C ASN A 31 0.11 -6.82 2.94
N ASP A 32 0.22 -6.52 4.23
CA ASP A 32 1.19 -7.20 5.08
C ASP A 32 0.66 -8.55 5.58
N LYS A 33 1.47 -9.23 6.41
CA LYS A 33 1.18 -10.56 6.93
C LYS A 33 -0.11 -10.66 7.78
N GLN A 34 -0.57 -9.57 8.40
CA GLN A 34 -1.83 -9.56 9.16
C GLN A 34 -2.96 -8.84 8.40
N GLY A 35 -2.77 -8.60 7.10
CA GLY A 35 -3.81 -8.10 6.19
C GLY A 35 -3.98 -6.58 6.18
N PHE A 36 -3.14 -5.80 6.86
CA PHE A 36 -3.27 -4.34 6.78
C PHE A 36 -2.79 -3.84 5.41
N PRO A 37 -3.59 -2.98 4.76
CA PRO A 37 -3.30 -2.50 3.41
C PRO A 37 -2.30 -1.34 3.41
N MET A 38 -1.37 -1.35 2.46
CA MET A 38 -0.49 -0.20 2.23
C MET A 38 -1.29 1.07 1.87
N LYS A 39 -0.83 2.23 2.32
CA LYS A 39 -1.45 3.52 2.02
C LYS A 39 -0.45 4.51 1.41
N GLN A 40 -0.77 5.01 0.22
CA GLN A 40 0.00 6.08 -0.42
C GLN A 40 0.07 7.33 0.48
N GLY A 41 1.26 7.92 0.56
CA GLY A 41 1.56 9.06 1.43
C GLY A 41 2.07 8.66 2.83
N VAL A 42 2.03 7.38 3.19
CA VAL A 42 2.66 6.85 4.41
C VAL A 42 4.07 6.36 4.07
N LEU A 43 5.09 7.14 4.43
CA LEU A 43 6.49 6.90 4.07
C LEU A 43 7.22 6.06 5.13
N THR A 44 6.56 5.01 5.64
CA THR A 44 7.13 4.10 6.65
C THR A 44 7.07 2.67 6.16
N HIS A 45 8.07 1.87 6.50
CA HIS A 45 8.05 0.42 6.24
C HIS A 45 7.14 -0.34 7.22
N GLY A 46 7.00 0.18 8.45
CA GLY A 46 6.11 -0.36 9.46
C GLY A 46 4.72 0.24 9.42
N ARG A 47 3.80 -0.37 10.17
CA ARG A 47 2.43 0.10 10.35
C ARG A 47 2.38 1.39 11.16
N VAL A 48 1.42 2.23 10.83
CA VAL A 48 1.10 3.43 11.60
C VAL A 48 -0.39 3.54 11.86
N ARG A 49 -0.76 4.13 13.01
CA ARG A 49 -2.16 4.34 13.39
C ARG A 49 -2.61 5.75 13.09
N LEU A 50 -3.29 5.94 11.96
CA LEU A 50 -3.79 7.23 11.50
C LEU A 50 -5.27 7.42 11.81
N LEU A 51 -5.69 8.67 12.01
CA LEU A 51 -7.09 9.04 12.12
C LEU A 51 -7.69 9.20 10.73
N LEU A 52 -8.60 8.30 10.34
CA LEU A 52 -9.22 8.28 9.01
C LEU A 52 -10.63 8.88 9.06
N SER A 53 -11.01 9.57 7.98
CA SER A 53 -12.35 10.16 7.75
C SER A 53 -12.93 9.67 6.42
N LYS A 54 -14.19 10.02 6.13
CA LYS A 54 -14.82 9.76 4.83
C LYS A 54 -13.91 10.27 3.68
N GLY A 55 -13.75 9.46 2.64
CA GLY A 55 -12.90 9.77 1.48
C GLY A 55 -11.46 9.25 1.58
N HIS A 56 -10.98 8.87 2.77
CA HIS A 56 -9.68 8.22 2.88
C HIS A 56 -9.76 6.75 2.43
N SER A 57 -8.77 6.29 1.66
CA SER A 57 -8.57 4.86 1.42
C SER A 57 -8.39 4.09 2.73
N CYS A 58 -8.73 2.79 2.72
CA CYS A 58 -8.63 1.86 3.86
C CYS A 58 -9.68 2.07 4.98
N TYR A 59 -10.64 2.98 4.77
CA TYR A 59 -11.74 3.23 5.72
C TYR A 59 -13.09 3.47 5.04
N ARG A 60 -14.12 2.79 5.57
CA ARG A 60 -15.52 3.01 5.21
C ARG A 60 -16.28 3.42 6.47
N PRO A 61 -16.71 4.68 6.60
CA PRO A 61 -17.45 5.14 7.78
C PRO A 61 -18.81 4.44 7.87
N ARG A 62 -19.31 4.23 9.09
CA ARG A 62 -20.63 3.63 9.36
C ARG A 62 -21.67 4.67 9.75
N ARG A 63 -21.24 5.86 10.19
CA ARG A 63 -22.10 7.02 10.48
C ARG A 63 -21.55 8.29 9.84
N THR A 64 -22.42 9.25 9.57
CA THR A 64 -22.02 10.57 9.07
C THR A 64 -21.14 11.28 10.10
N GLY A 65 -20.03 11.87 9.67
CA GLY A 65 -19.07 12.53 10.55
C GLY A 65 -18.12 11.60 11.32
N GLU A 66 -18.27 10.28 11.20
CA GLU A 66 -17.41 9.33 11.90
C GLU A 66 -15.94 9.44 11.44
N ARG A 67 -15.04 9.52 12.42
CA ARG A 67 -13.59 9.37 12.22
C ARG A 67 -13.10 8.24 13.10
N LYS A 68 -12.18 7.43 12.58
CA LYS A 68 -11.64 6.27 13.32
C LYS A 68 -10.14 6.14 13.16
N ARG A 69 -9.45 5.87 14.27
CA ARG A 69 -8.02 5.56 14.26
C ARG A 69 -7.79 4.10 13.89
N LYS A 70 -7.21 3.83 12.73
CA LYS A 70 -6.91 2.48 12.22
C LYS A 70 -5.43 2.34 11.88
N SER A 71 -4.90 1.13 12.00
CA SER A 71 -3.59 0.81 11.45
C SER A 71 -3.70 0.71 9.92
N VAL A 72 -2.71 1.28 9.24
CA VAL A 72 -2.41 1.13 7.81
C VAL A 72 -0.94 0.79 7.66
#